data_AF-A0A6B2LFR2-F1
#
_entry.id   AF-A0A6B2LFR2-F1
#
_cell.length_a   1.000
_cell.length_b   1.000
_cell.length_c   1.000
_cell.angle_alpha   90.00
_cell.angle_beta   90.00
_cell.angle_gamma   90.00
#
_symmetry.space_group_name_H-M   'P 1'
#
loop_
_entity.id
_entity.type
_entity.pdbx_description
1 polymer ?
#
loop_
_entity_poly.entity_id
_entity_poly.type
_entity_poly.pdbx_seq_one_letter_code
_entity_poly.pdbx_strand_id
1 'polypeptide(L)'
;MMYYQSPNVQHGSKIACFGWNKCLVTTSLYQRTVEAWKLRYINVPDKLKELHENGYKLVIFCNDSYIGQAKTEDTRSRAISHQTARMGNFLELVGLPFQIFVATTRTSRKGAPPIVDPFRKPAPGMWHFLLEQCNGGIAPDMATCFYVGGAAGRTKEAAKRADHSDYDVKFAESAGLIYYTDDQYFGIEKKQPGPSNPHKKKKDAAGEPAGESAGEAVEGETPAAAKEIEQ
;
A
#
# COMPACT_ATOMS: atom_id res chain seq x y z
N MET A 1 9.26 10.27 -5.44
CA MET A 1 8.40 9.42 -4.56
C MET A 1 6.95 9.86 -4.76
N MET A 2 5.98 8.95 -4.66
CA MET A 2 4.56 9.35 -4.61
C MET A 2 4.06 9.38 -3.17
N TYR A 3 3.17 10.34 -2.87
CA TYR A 3 2.54 10.48 -1.57
C TYR A 3 1.03 10.71 -1.71
N TYR A 4 0.27 10.11 -0.80
CA TYR A 4 -1.17 10.31 -0.64
C TYR A 4 -1.55 10.40 0.84
N GLN A 5 -2.54 11.23 1.15
CA GLN A 5 -3.15 11.36 2.46
C GLN A 5 -4.67 11.38 2.33
N SER A 6 -5.36 10.55 3.10
CA SER A 6 -6.82 10.64 3.24
C SER A 6 -7.23 11.97 3.88
N PRO A 7 -8.40 12.54 3.54
CA PRO A 7 -8.85 13.86 4.06
C PRO A 7 -8.82 14.00 5.58
N ASN A 8 -9.10 12.93 6.31
CA ASN A 8 -9.28 12.94 7.77
C ASN A 8 -8.10 12.34 8.56
N VAL A 9 -6.92 12.20 7.95
CA VAL A 9 -5.73 11.73 8.68
C VAL A 9 -5.40 12.70 9.80
N GLN A 10 -5.29 12.17 11.01
CA GLN A 10 -4.79 12.90 12.17
C GLN A 10 -3.28 12.72 12.29
N HIS A 11 -2.59 13.78 12.70
CA HIS A 11 -1.22 13.68 13.19
C HIS A 11 -1.20 13.00 14.56
N GLY A 12 -0.11 12.33 14.92
CA GLY A 12 -0.05 11.64 16.20
C GLY A 12 1.33 11.11 16.54
N SER A 13 1.57 10.90 17.84
CA SER A 13 2.81 10.31 18.35
C SER A 13 2.82 8.78 18.24
N LYS A 14 1.65 8.13 18.21
CA LYS A 14 1.51 6.68 17.99
C LYS A 14 1.31 6.39 16.51
N ILE A 15 2.26 5.69 15.87
CA ILE A 15 2.22 5.42 14.43
C ILE A 15 2.39 3.92 14.18
N ALA A 16 1.37 3.32 13.55
CA ALA A 16 1.39 1.95 13.08
C ALA A 16 1.68 1.95 11.57
N CYS A 17 2.85 1.45 11.20
CA CYS A 17 3.34 1.44 9.83
C CYS A 17 3.23 0.05 9.21
N PHE A 18 2.93 -0.02 7.92
CA PHE A 18 2.70 -1.28 7.23
C PHE A 18 3.41 -1.35 5.88
N GLY A 19 3.88 -2.54 5.54
CA GLY A 19 4.17 -2.91 4.15
C GLY A 19 2.87 -3.07 3.36
N TRP A 20 2.94 -2.78 2.06
CA TRP A 20 1.80 -2.99 1.16
C TRP A 20 1.74 -4.43 0.65
N ASN A 21 2.60 -4.77 -0.32
CA ASN A 21 2.65 -6.07 -0.97
C ASN A 21 3.22 -7.13 -0.04
N LYS A 22 2.55 -8.29 0.01
CA LYS A 22 2.86 -9.38 0.95
C LYS A 22 2.87 -8.86 2.41
N CYS A 23 1.97 -7.96 2.77
CA CYS A 23 1.75 -7.61 4.18
C CYS A 23 0.27 -7.35 4.40
N LEU A 24 -0.26 -6.19 4.02
CA LEU A 24 -1.70 -5.93 4.03
C LEU A 24 -2.42 -6.70 2.91
N VAL A 25 -1.81 -6.74 1.73
CA VAL A 25 -2.39 -7.35 0.54
C VAL A 25 -1.42 -8.32 -0.15
N THR A 26 -1.97 -9.21 -0.97
CA THR A 26 -1.21 -9.94 -1.99
C THR A 26 -1.63 -9.44 -3.36
N THR A 27 -0.70 -8.86 -4.11
CA THR A 27 -0.90 -8.51 -5.52
C THR A 27 -0.43 -9.65 -6.42
N SER A 28 -1.02 -9.77 -7.60
CA SER A 28 -0.53 -10.70 -8.63
C SER A 28 0.86 -10.28 -9.08
N LEU A 29 1.73 -11.23 -9.46
CA LEU A 29 3.02 -10.95 -10.10
C LEU A 29 2.92 -10.85 -11.63
N TYR A 30 1.84 -11.38 -12.21
CA TYR A 30 1.65 -11.50 -13.67
C TYR A 30 0.56 -10.57 -14.19
N GLN A 31 -0.45 -10.28 -13.36
CA GLN A 31 -1.53 -9.36 -13.68
C GLN A 31 -1.30 -8.04 -12.93
N ARG A 32 -1.49 -6.92 -13.62
CA ARG A 32 -1.26 -5.56 -13.11
C ARG A 32 -2.50 -4.69 -13.25
N THR A 33 -3.69 -5.30 -13.23
CA THR A 33 -4.97 -4.56 -13.27
C THR A 33 -5.32 -4.02 -11.88
N VAL A 34 -6.34 -3.15 -11.83
CA VAL A 34 -6.86 -2.54 -10.62
C VAL A 34 -7.41 -3.58 -9.63
N GLU A 35 -7.91 -4.71 -10.12
CA GLU A 35 -8.53 -5.77 -9.31
C GLU A 35 -7.53 -6.88 -8.93
N ALA A 36 -6.30 -6.82 -9.42
CA ALA A 36 -5.30 -7.87 -9.27
C ALA A 36 -4.64 -7.87 -7.88
N TRP A 37 -5.46 -7.84 -6.83
CA TRP A 37 -5.06 -7.89 -5.42
C TRP A 37 -6.11 -8.60 -4.56
N LYS A 38 -5.71 -8.99 -3.36
CA LYS A 38 -6.59 -9.50 -2.30
C LYS A 38 -5.98 -9.18 -0.94
N LEU A 39 -6.81 -9.09 0.11
CA LEU A 39 -6.30 -9.08 1.48
C LEU A 39 -5.37 -10.28 1.72
N ARG A 40 -4.25 -10.03 2.41
CA ARG A 40 -3.32 -11.11 2.76
C ARG A 40 -3.89 -11.99 3.87
N TYR A 41 -4.51 -11.37 4.86
CA TYR A 41 -5.24 -12.02 5.96
C TYR A 41 -6.65 -11.45 6.04
N ILE A 42 -7.61 -12.27 6.46
CA ILE A 42 -9.02 -11.86 6.49
C ILE A 42 -9.29 -10.79 7.55
N ASN A 43 -8.55 -10.84 8.66
CA ASN A 43 -8.68 -9.95 9.82
C ASN A 43 -7.87 -8.65 9.70
N VAL A 44 -7.26 -8.36 8.55
CA VAL A 44 -6.54 -7.08 8.34
C VAL A 44 -7.44 -5.87 8.66
N PRO A 45 -8.68 -5.76 8.14
CA PRO A 45 -9.54 -4.61 8.45
C PRO A 45 -9.80 -4.45 9.94
N ASP A 46 -10.13 -5.55 10.64
CA ASP A 46 -10.44 -5.53 12.07
C ASP A 46 -9.23 -5.07 12.90
N LYS A 47 -8.03 -5.56 12.58
CA LYS A 47 -6.80 -5.15 13.26
C LYS A 47 -6.41 -3.70 13.00
N LEU A 48 -6.66 -3.19 11.80
CA LEU A 48 -6.44 -1.78 11.49
C LEU A 48 -7.44 -0.89 12.22
N LYS A 49 -8.70 -1.33 12.33
CA LYS A 49 -9.74 -0.62 13.06
C LYS A 49 -9.41 -0.54 14.55
N GLU A 50 -9.03 -1.66 15.16
CA GLU A 50 -8.59 -1.73 16.56
C GLU A 50 -7.43 -0.74 16.83
N LEU A 51 -6.45 -0.68 15.93
CA LEU A 51 -5.33 0.27 16.06
C LEU A 51 -5.79 1.72 15.98
N HIS A 52 -6.62 2.04 15.00
CA HIS A 52 -7.13 3.40 14.82
C HIS A 52 -7.96 3.85 16.03
N GLU A 53 -8.83 2.99 16.55
CA GLU A 53 -9.59 3.22 17.79
C GLU A 53 -8.69 3.42 19.01
N ASN A 54 -7.53 2.75 19.05
CA ASN A 54 -6.49 2.92 20.05
C ASN A 54 -5.56 4.13 19.79
N GLY A 55 -5.94 5.03 18.88
CA GLY A 55 -5.25 6.29 18.61
C GLY A 55 -3.98 6.16 17.77
N TYR A 56 -3.79 5.06 17.05
CA TYR A 56 -2.68 4.95 16.11
C TYR A 56 -3.01 5.64 14.80
N LYS A 57 -2.09 6.50 14.35
CA LYS A 57 -2.01 6.92 12.95
C LYS A 57 -1.59 5.73 12.08
N LEU A 58 -2.29 5.50 10.98
CA LEU A 58 -2.02 4.40 10.06
C LEU A 58 -1.23 4.87 8.84
N VAL A 59 -0.11 4.18 8.55
CA VAL A 59 0.79 4.55 7.46
C VAL A 59 1.19 3.33 6.62
N ILE A 60 1.23 3.49 5.30
CA ILE A 60 1.74 2.47 4.37
C ILE A 60 3.05 2.96 3.73
N PHE A 61 4.08 2.11 3.79
CA PHE A 61 5.35 2.28 3.09
C PHE A 61 5.54 1.19 2.03
N CYS A 62 5.59 1.59 0.76
CA CYS A 62 5.65 0.68 -0.38
C CYS A 62 6.85 0.97 -1.29
N ASN A 63 7.57 -0.08 -1.69
CA ASN A 63 8.50 -0.02 -2.82
C ASN A 63 7.76 -0.47 -4.08
N ASP A 64 7.64 0.39 -5.09
CA ASP A 64 7.06 0.03 -6.39
C ASP A 64 7.93 0.53 -7.54
N SER A 65 8.98 -0.24 -7.85
CA SER A 65 9.90 0.08 -8.95
C SER A 65 9.26 -0.06 -10.33
N TYR A 66 8.06 -0.62 -10.47
CA TYR A 66 7.41 -0.76 -11.78
C TYR A 66 7.12 0.61 -12.38
N ILE A 67 6.72 1.58 -11.54
CA ILE A 67 6.45 2.97 -11.95
C ILE A 67 7.72 3.62 -12.51
N GLY A 68 8.85 3.56 -11.78
CA GLY A 68 10.13 4.10 -12.27
C GLY A 68 10.82 3.28 -13.37
N GLN A 69 10.32 2.07 -13.66
CA GLN A 69 10.80 1.24 -14.78
C GLN A 69 10.06 1.52 -16.10
N ALA A 70 8.95 2.25 -16.05
CA ALA A 70 8.20 2.64 -17.23
C ALA A 70 9.10 3.35 -18.26
N LYS A 71 8.94 2.99 -19.53
CA LYS A 71 9.79 3.51 -20.63
C LYS A 71 9.19 4.73 -21.31
N THR A 72 7.88 4.91 -21.17
CA THR A 72 7.12 6.00 -21.78
C THR A 72 6.19 6.61 -20.75
N GLU A 73 5.82 7.88 -20.94
CA GLU A 73 4.91 8.57 -20.04
C GLU A 73 3.55 7.87 -19.94
N ASP A 74 3.02 7.37 -21.06
CA ASP A 74 1.76 6.61 -21.06
C ASP A 74 1.85 5.34 -20.18
N THR A 75 2.94 4.57 -20.28
CA THR A 75 3.10 3.38 -19.42
C THR A 75 3.30 3.75 -17.95
N ARG A 76 3.92 4.90 -17.67
CA ARG A 76 4.15 5.42 -16.33
C ARG A 76 2.85 5.89 -15.70
N SER A 77 2.11 6.75 -16.40
CA SER A 77 0.78 7.23 -16.02
C SER A 77 -0.20 6.08 -15.76
N ARG A 78 -0.18 5.03 -16.59
CA ARG A 78 -1.00 3.83 -16.38
C ARG A 78 -0.59 3.05 -15.13
N ALA A 79 0.71 2.91 -14.88
CA ALA A 79 1.23 2.25 -13.68
C ALA A 79 0.84 3.01 -12.40
N ILE A 80 0.94 4.33 -12.42
CA ILE A 80 0.51 5.22 -11.34
C ILE A 80 -0.99 5.06 -11.11
N SER A 81 -1.80 5.19 -12.17
CA SER A 81 -3.27 5.05 -12.09
C SER A 81 -3.69 3.71 -11.49
N HIS A 82 -3.10 2.60 -11.95
CA HIS A 82 -3.41 1.28 -11.42
C HIS A 82 -2.98 1.10 -9.96
N GLN A 83 -1.83 1.66 -9.57
CA GLN A 83 -1.35 1.58 -8.19
C GLN A 83 -2.23 2.41 -7.25
N THR A 84 -2.57 3.64 -7.65
CA THR A 84 -3.46 4.53 -6.92
C THR A 84 -4.85 3.91 -6.77
N ALA A 85 -5.43 3.37 -7.85
CA ALA A 85 -6.75 2.73 -7.79
C ALA A 85 -6.75 1.47 -6.90
N ARG A 86 -5.69 0.66 -6.93
CA ARG A 86 -5.57 -0.50 -6.00
C ARG A 86 -5.55 -0.08 -4.54
N MET A 87 -4.79 0.96 -4.23
CA MET A 87 -4.71 1.50 -2.87
C MET A 87 -6.04 2.15 -2.48
N GLY A 88 -6.69 2.89 -3.39
CA GLY A 88 -8.02 3.47 -3.20
C GLY A 88 -9.07 2.41 -2.84
N ASN A 89 -9.18 1.34 -3.64
CA ASN A 89 -10.13 0.25 -3.37
C ASN A 89 -9.86 -0.44 -2.02
N PHE A 90 -8.61 -0.48 -1.56
CA PHE A 90 -8.29 -0.97 -0.22
C PHE A 90 -8.71 0.00 0.88
N LEU A 91 -8.49 1.31 0.68
CA LEU A 91 -8.95 2.33 1.63
C LEU A 91 -10.48 2.34 1.75
N GLU A 92 -11.20 2.18 0.64
CA GLU A 92 -12.65 1.99 0.63
C GLU A 92 -13.07 0.74 1.40
N LEU A 93 -12.36 -0.38 1.19
CA LEU A 93 -12.64 -1.64 1.88
C LEU A 93 -12.46 -1.53 3.39
N VAL A 94 -11.40 -0.85 3.87
CA VAL A 94 -11.13 -0.74 5.31
C VAL A 94 -11.87 0.42 5.97
N GLY A 95 -12.23 1.46 5.22
CA GLY A 95 -12.96 2.62 5.73
C GLY A 95 -12.19 3.45 6.77
N LEU A 96 -10.84 3.46 6.69
CA LEU A 96 -9.97 4.11 7.68
C LEU A 96 -9.03 5.13 7.01
N PRO A 97 -8.65 6.21 7.70
CA PRO A 97 -7.73 7.20 7.16
C PRO A 97 -6.29 6.67 7.14
N PHE A 98 -5.60 6.86 6.00
CA PHE A 98 -4.21 6.45 5.83
C PHE A 98 -3.35 7.57 5.23
N GLN A 99 -2.08 7.58 5.60
CA GLN A 99 -1.01 8.16 4.77
C GLN A 99 -0.27 7.06 4.04
N ILE A 100 0.04 7.28 2.77
CA ILE A 100 0.66 6.29 1.89
C ILE A 100 1.85 6.92 1.20
N PHE A 101 2.99 6.25 1.28
CA PHE A 101 4.23 6.63 0.60
C PHE A 101 4.69 5.49 -0.30
N VAL A 102 5.02 5.82 -1.54
CA VAL A 102 5.47 4.86 -2.55
C VAL A 102 6.80 5.31 -3.15
N ALA A 103 7.86 4.57 -2.83
CA ALA A 103 9.16 4.72 -3.46
C ALA A 103 9.11 4.10 -4.87
N THR A 104 9.11 4.96 -5.88
CA THR A 104 8.89 4.59 -7.28
C THR A 104 10.18 4.33 -8.05
N THR A 105 11.33 4.73 -7.49
CA THR A 105 12.61 4.71 -8.20
C THR A 105 13.01 3.31 -8.64
N ARG A 106 13.51 3.23 -9.87
CA ARG A 106 14.14 2.02 -10.41
C ARG A 106 15.52 1.83 -9.77
N THR A 107 15.77 0.66 -9.21
CA THR A 107 17.04 0.38 -8.50
C THR A 107 18.15 -0.20 -9.33
N SER A 108 17.87 -0.71 -10.53
CA SER A 108 18.90 -1.28 -11.38
C SER A 108 18.60 -1.10 -12.86
N ARG A 109 19.62 -0.67 -13.62
CA ARG A 109 19.66 -0.72 -15.07
C ARG A 109 20.91 -1.50 -15.45
N LYS A 110 20.75 -2.48 -16.36
CA LYS A 110 21.88 -3.28 -16.86
C LYS A 110 22.94 -2.33 -17.44
N GLY A 111 24.16 -2.41 -16.92
CA GLY A 111 25.30 -1.59 -17.36
C GLY A 111 25.36 -0.17 -16.77
N ALA A 112 24.54 0.17 -15.77
CA ALA A 112 24.59 1.45 -15.07
C ALA A 112 24.97 1.25 -13.60
N PRO A 113 25.58 2.27 -12.95
CA PRO A 113 25.81 2.22 -11.50
C PRO A 113 24.48 2.08 -10.73
N PRO A 114 24.52 1.52 -9.50
CA PRO A 114 23.34 1.45 -8.65
C PRO A 114 22.74 2.85 -8.41
N ILE A 115 21.42 2.96 -8.55
CA ILE A 115 20.69 4.17 -8.17
C ILE A 115 20.34 4.05 -6.70
N VAL A 116 20.84 5.00 -5.90
CA VAL A 116 20.53 5.11 -4.47
C VAL A 116 19.30 6.00 -4.33
N ASP A 117 18.23 5.45 -3.78
CA ASP A 117 17.01 6.19 -3.44
C ASP A 117 16.81 6.15 -1.92
N PRO A 118 16.95 7.28 -1.20
CA PRO A 118 16.80 7.31 0.25
C PRO A 118 15.37 6.96 0.68
N PHE A 119 14.37 7.14 -0.19
CA PHE A 119 12.99 6.77 0.11
C PHE A 119 12.74 5.28 -0.08
N ARG A 120 13.61 4.56 -0.79
CA ARG A 120 13.37 3.15 -1.04
C ARG A 120 13.85 2.29 0.12
N LYS A 121 12.94 1.48 0.68
CA LYS A 121 13.29 0.48 1.69
C LYS A 121 14.42 -0.43 1.17
N PRO A 122 15.46 -0.71 1.96
CA PRO A 122 15.52 -0.54 3.42
C PRO A 122 15.90 0.85 3.94
N ALA A 123 16.17 1.83 3.08
CA ALA A 123 16.50 3.18 3.54
C ALA A 123 15.30 3.84 4.25
N PRO A 124 15.53 4.59 5.34
CA PRO A 124 14.46 5.14 6.20
C PRO A 124 13.85 6.44 5.66
N GLY A 125 14.18 6.90 4.44
CA GLY A 125 13.80 8.24 3.97
C GLY A 125 12.29 8.48 3.91
N MET A 126 11.47 7.46 3.62
CA MET A 126 10.00 7.62 3.71
C MET A 126 9.53 7.87 5.15
N TRP A 127 10.18 7.26 6.15
CA TRP A 127 9.90 7.49 7.56
C TRP A 127 10.33 8.89 8.00
N HIS A 128 11.55 9.32 7.65
CA HIS A 128 12.00 10.67 7.97
C HIS A 128 11.10 11.74 7.34
N PHE A 129 10.74 11.56 6.07
CA PHE A 129 9.81 12.47 5.39
C PHE A 129 8.43 12.52 6.06
N LEU A 130 7.90 11.37 6.51
CA LEU A 130 6.67 11.34 7.29
C LEU A 130 6.76 12.24 8.53
N LEU A 131 7.84 12.11 9.32
CA LEU A 131 8.00 12.86 10.56
C LEU A 131 8.20 14.34 10.33
N GLU A 132 9.08 14.69 9.38
CA GLU A 132 9.48 16.07 9.10
C GLU A 132 8.36 16.86 8.39
N GLN A 133 7.63 16.21 7.47
CA GLN A 133 6.75 16.92 6.54
C GLN A 133 5.28 16.55 6.68
N CYS A 134 4.94 15.38 7.25
CA CYS A 134 3.58 14.84 7.20
C CYS A 134 2.98 14.47 8.58
N ASN A 135 3.65 14.84 9.68
CA ASN A 135 3.18 14.58 11.04
C ASN A 135 2.91 15.85 11.88
N GLY A 136 2.83 17.02 11.24
CA GLY A 136 2.44 18.27 11.90
C GLY A 136 3.37 18.69 13.04
N GLY A 137 4.64 18.29 12.99
CA GLY A 137 5.62 18.57 14.05
C GLY A 137 5.44 17.74 15.34
N ILE A 138 4.52 16.78 15.37
CA ILE A 138 4.34 15.89 16.52
C ILE A 138 5.45 14.82 16.51
N ALA A 139 6.25 14.79 17.57
CA ALA A 139 7.28 13.78 17.74
C ALA A 139 6.66 12.38 17.95
N PRO A 140 7.19 11.33 17.30
CA PRO A 140 6.70 9.97 17.52
C PRO A 140 7.15 9.45 18.89
N ASP A 141 6.27 8.71 19.55
CA ASP A 141 6.62 7.88 20.68
C ASP A 141 7.19 6.56 20.15
N MET A 142 8.52 6.51 20.01
CA MET A 142 9.21 5.37 19.41
C MET A 142 9.03 4.06 20.18
N ALA A 143 8.68 4.12 21.47
CA ALA A 143 8.39 2.93 22.27
C ALA A 143 7.06 2.27 21.89
N THR A 144 6.17 3.00 21.21
CA THR A 144 4.87 2.48 20.76
C THR A 144 4.76 2.42 19.24
N CYS A 145 5.58 3.15 18.49
CA CYS A 145 5.61 3.08 17.03
C CYS A 145 6.20 1.76 16.52
N PHE A 146 5.56 1.18 15.50
CA PHE A 146 5.99 -0.11 14.96
C PHE A 146 5.78 -0.19 13.44
N TYR A 147 6.49 -1.15 12.84
CA TYR A 147 6.38 -1.52 11.43
C TYR A 147 5.99 -3.00 11.30
N VAL A 148 4.95 -3.27 10.52
CA VAL A 148 4.56 -4.63 10.12
C VAL A 148 4.92 -4.85 8.66
N GLY A 149 5.66 -5.91 8.36
CA GLY A 149 6.06 -6.20 6.98
C GLY A 149 6.33 -7.67 6.72
N GLY A 150 6.33 -8.05 5.45
CA GLY A 150 6.54 -9.45 5.04
C GLY A 150 7.91 -9.75 4.46
N ALA A 151 8.71 -8.74 4.12
CA ALA A 151 10.08 -8.93 3.66
C ALA A 151 11.05 -8.98 4.86
N ALA A 152 11.02 -10.10 5.60
CA ALA A 152 11.78 -10.30 6.83
C ALA A 152 13.10 -11.08 6.63
N GLY A 153 13.45 -11.41 5.38
CA GLY A 153 14.68 -12.17 5.08
C GLY A 153 14.61 -13.65 5.49
N ARG A 154 13.43 -14.20 5.77
CA ARG A 154 13.31 -15.59 6.23
C ARG A 154 13.69 -16.57 5.13
N THR A 155 14.40 -17.63 5.51
CA THR A 155 14.75 -18.75 4.61
C THR A 155 13.56 -19.70 4.44
N LYS A 156 13.70 -20.73 3.61
CA LYS A 156 12.64 -21.75 3.41
C LYS A 156 12.45 -22.64 4.64
N GLU A 157 13.46 -22.74 5.49
CA GLU A 157 13.43 -23.52 6.72
C GLU A 157 12.64 -22.77 7.81
N ALA A 158 12.77 -21.45 7.84
CA ALA A 158 12.08 -20.57 8.80
C ALA A 158 10.65 -20.19 8.39
N ALA A 159 10.30 -20.31 7.10
CA ALA A 159 8.97 -19.97 6.59
C ALA A 159 8.56 -20.86 5.42
N LYS A 160 7.25 -21.05 5.22
CA LYS A 160 6.68 -21.87 4.11
C LYS A 160 7.24 -21.50 2.73
N ARG A 161 7.66 -20.25 2.53
CA ARG A 161 8.42 -19.77 1.38
C ARG A 161 9.46 -18.78 1.88
N ALA A 162 10.66 -18.83 1.32
CA ALA A 162 11.67 -17.81 1.57
C ALA A 162 11.14 -16.42 1.17
N ASP A 163 11.47 -15.42 1.98
CA ASP A 163 11.18 -14.04 1.67
C ASP A 163 12.03 -13.57 0.48
N HIS A 164 11.49 -12.66 -0.31
CA HIS A 164 12.19 -12.14 -1.50
C HIS A 164 13.36 -11.22 -1.12
N SER A 165 13.26 -10.59 0.05
CA SER A 165 14.25 -9.69 0.61
C SER A 165 14.03 -9.55 2.12
N ASP A 166 14.88 -8.76 2.75
CA ASP A 166 14.85 -8.32 4.15
C ASP A 166 14.54 -6.81 4.28
N TYR A 167 13.93 -6.23 3.24
CA TYR A 167 13.73 -4.78 3.16
C TYR A 167 12.84 -4.21 4.26
N ASP A 168 11.87 -4.99 4.75
CA ASP A 168 10.91 -4.52 5.75
C ASP A 168 11.54 -4.51 7.14
N VAL A 169 12.25 -5.58 7.53
CA VAL A 169 12.96 -5.64 8.81
C VAL A 169 14.08 -4.60 8.88
N LYS A 170 14.89 -4.46 7.82
CA LYS A 170 15.97 -3.47 7.77
C LYS A 170 15.47 -2.02 7.73
N PHE A 171 14.30 -1.79 7.12
CA PHE A 171 13.65 -0.47 7.17
C PHE A 171 13.23 -0.12 8.59
N ALA A 172 12.60 -1.06 9.29
CA ALA A 172 12.19 -0.86 10.68
C ALA A 172 13.40 -0.61 11.58
N GLU A 173 14.46 -1.41 11.44
CA GLU A 173 15.73 -1.22 12.15
C GLU A 173 16.34 0.17 11.88
N SER A 174 16.43 0.57 10.62
CA SER A 174 17.00 1.88 10.22
C SER A 174 16.16 3.06 10.70
N ALA A 175 14.85 2.85 10.88
CA ALA A 175 13.91 3.85 11.40
C ALA A 175 13.78 3.83 12.93
N GLY A 176 14.40 2.86 13.61
CA GLY A 176 14.26 2.66 15.06
C GLY A 176 12.88 2.17 15.50
N LEU A 177 12.11 1.54 14.59
CA LEU A 177 10.75 1.05 14.85
C LEU A 177 10.77 -0.38 15.38
N ILE A 178 9.81 -0.71 16.25
CA ILE A 178 9.54 -2.10 16.62
C ILE A 178 9.08 -2.84 15.36
N TYR A 179 9.67 -4.00 15.06
CA TYR A 179 9.32 -4.79 13.89
C TYR A 179 8.47 -6.00 14.23
N TYR A 180 7.40 -6.20 13.46
CA TYR A 180 6.63 -7.45 13.44
C TYR A 180 6.58 -8.01 12.03
N THR A 181 6.74 -9.32 11.90
CA THR A 181 6.36 -9.97 10.64
C THR A 181 4.84 -9.94 10.50
N ASP A 182 4.37 -9.88 9.26
CA ASP A 182 2.95 -9.82 8.96
C ASP A 182 2.16 -11.02 9.53
N ASP A 183 2.75 -12.21 9.56
CA ASP A 183 2.12 -13.41 10.13
C ASP A 183 2.16 -13.44 11.67
N GLN A 184 3.17 -12.86 12.31
CA GLN A 184 3.15 -12.65 13.76
C GLN A 184 2.03 -11.66 14.16
N TYR A 185 1.81 -10.63 13.35
CA TYR A 185 0.89 -9.54 13.69
C TYR A 185 -0.58 -9.86 13.34
N PHE A 186 -0.83 -10.36 12.13
CA PHE A 186 -2.19 -10.67 11.65
C PHE A 186 -2.58 -12.13 11.88
N GLY A 187 -1.66 -13.01 12.26
CA GLY A 187 -1.95 -14.42 12.55
C GLY A 187 -1.89 -15.35 11.33
N ILE A 188 -2.27 -16.62 11.53
CA ILE A 188 -2.04 -17.72 10.57
C ILE A 188 -3.24 -17.94 9.62
N GLU A 189 -4.39 -17.31 9.87
CA GLU A 189 -5.59 -17.48 9.04
C GLU A 189 -5.45 -16.85 7.65
N LYS A 190 -4.90 -17.65 6.73
CA LYS A 190 -4.78 -17.35 5.31
C LYS A 190 -5.96 -17.98 4.57
N LYS A 191 -6.76 -17.13 3.88
CA LYS A 191 -7.93 -17.43 3.00
C LYS A 191 -8.39 -18.89 2.82
N GLN A 192 -9.70 -19.11 3.00
CA GLN A 192 -10.57 -19.95 2.15
C GLN A 192 -10.86 -19.25 0.78
N PRO A 193 -11.38 -19.93 -0.28
CA PRO A 193 -11.61 -19.33 -1.61
C PRO A 193 -12.49 -18.07 -1.52
N GLY A 194 -12.14 -17.03 -2.27
CA GLY A 194 -12.63 -15.66 -2.01
C GLY A 194 -14.10 -15.39 -2.32
N PRO A 195 -14.65 -14.28 -1.78
CA PRO A 195 -15.94 -13.78 -2.23
C PRO A 195 -15.86 -13.39 -3.72
N SER A 196 -16.85 -13.82 -4.48
CA SER A 196 -17.11 -13.30 -5.82
C SER A 196 -17.36 -11.80 -5.72
N ASN A 197 -16.64 -11.03 -6.54
CA ASN A 197 -16.85 -9.60 -6.70
C ASN A 197 -18.33 -9.31 -7.03
N PRO A 198 -19.08 -8.51 -6.25
CA PRO A 198 -20.49 -8.24 -6.50
C PRO A 198 -20.75 -7.42 -7.79
N HIS A 199 -19.70 -6.98 -8.49
CA HIS A 199 -19.81 -6.27 -9.77
C HIS A 199 -19.59 -7.13 -11.02
N LYS A 200 -19.63 -8.45 -10.90
CA LYS A 200 -19.73 -9.30 -12.09
C LYS A 200 -21.18 -9.28 -12.59
N LYS A 201 -21.54 -8.26 -13.40
CA LYS A 201 -22.78 -8.32 -14.21
C LYS A 201 -22.78 -9.66 -14.95
N LYS A 202 -23.77 -10.51 -14.66
CA LYS A 202 -24.08 -11.67 -15.50
C LYS A 202 -24.33 -11.14 -16.91
N LYS A 203 -23.55 -11.63 -17.88
CA LYS A 203 -23.94 -11.58 -19.28
C LYS A 203 -25.00 -12.66 -19.46
N ASP A 204 -26.25 -12.30 -19.28
CA ASP A 204 -27.36 -13.06 -19.84
C ASP A 204 -27.75 -12.37 -21.16
N ALA A 205 -27.77 -13.18 -22.22
CA ALA A 205 -28.11 -12.77 -23.57
C ALA A 205 -29.63 -12.58 -23.71
N ALA A 206 -30.01 -11.51 -24.43
CA ALA A 206 -31.15 -11.37 -25.34
C ALA A 206 -31.94 -10.06 -25.13
N GLY A 207 -32.10 -9.31 -26.24
CA GLY A 207 -33.27 -8.48 -26.50
C GLY A 207 -33.21 -7.00 -26.08
N GLU A 208 -32.86 -6.13 -27.02
CA GLU A 208 -33.41 -4.76 -27.10
C GLU A 208 -34.91 -4.80 -27.46
N PRO A 209 -35.74 -3.74 -27.28
CA PRO A 209 -35.35 -2.34 -27.49
C PRO A 209 -35.93 -1.24 -26.54
N ALA A 210 -35.27 -0.07 -26.67
CA ALA A 210 -35.72 1.33 -26.62
C ALA A 210 -36.60 1.86 -25.46
N GLY A 211 -36.10 2.92 -24.81
CA GLY A 211 -36.88 3.89 -24.03
C GLY A 211 -35.98 4.99 -23.44
N GLU A 212 -36.13 6.21 -23.94
CA GLU A 212 -35.52 7.43 -23.38
C GLU A 212 -36.02 7.71 -21.96
N SER A 213 -35.12 8.10 -21.05
CA SER A 213 -35.35 9.29 -20.21
C SER A 213 -34.03 9.76 -19.58
N ALA A 214 -33.90 11.07 -19.52
CA ALA A 214 -32.80 11.81 -18.92
C ALA A 214 -32.80 11.65 -17.39
N GLY A 215 -31.60 11.53 -16.82
CA GLY A 215 -31.38 11.54 -15.37
C GLY A 215 -29.96 12.03 -15.08
N GLU A 216 -29.87 13.02 -14.21
CA GLU A 216 -28.68 13.81 -13.86
C GLU A 216 -27.42 13.00 -13.55
N ALA A 217 -26.30 13.49 -14.06
CA ALA A 217 -24.98 13.07 -13.62
C ALA A 217 -24.71 13.68 -12.22
N VAL A 218 -24.74 12.83 -11.20
CA VAL A 218 -24.12 13.16 -9.92
C VAL A 218 -22.62 12.95 -10.11
N GLU A 219 -21.87 14.04 -10.12
CA GLU A 219 -20.41 14.04 -10.11
C GLU A 219 -19.93 13.37 -8.82
N GLY A 220 -19.52 12.10 -8.94
CA GLY A 220 -18.73 11.43 -7.93
C GLY A 220 -17.31 11.99 -7.98
N GLU A 221 -16.91 12.70 -6.93
CA GLU A 221 -15.54 13.16 -6.74
C GLU A 221 -14.57 11.98 -6.90
N THR A 222 -13.66 12.13 -7.86
CA THR A 222 -12.51 11.25 -8.01
C THR A 222 -11.55 11.47 -6.83
N PRO A 223 -10.90 10.42 -6.30
CA PRO A 223 -9.92 10.61 -5.23
C PRO A 223 -8.81 11.56 -5.69
N ALA A 224 -8.56 12.60 -4.88
CA ALA A 224 -7.57 13.63 -5.14
C ALA A 224 -6.21 13.03 -5.59
N ALA A 225 -5.64 13.63 -6.64
CA ALA A 225 -4.42 13.18 -7.29
C ALA A 225 -3.25 13.04 -6.29
N ALA A 226 -2.58 11.88 -6.31
CA ALA A 226 -1.33 11.68 -5.59
C ALA A 226 -0.31 12.75 -6.02
N LYS A 227 0.32 13.42 -5.04
CA LYS A 227 1.33 14.43 -5.32
C LYS A 227 2.67 13.73 -5.57
N GLU A 228 3.31 14.06 -6.68
CA GLU A 228 4.69 13.66 -6.94
C GLU A 228 5.63 14.70 -6.31
N ILE A 229 6.63 14.21 -5.59
CA ILE A 229 7.72 15.04 -5.09
C ILE A 229 8.95 14.67 -5.91
N GLU A 230 9.34 15.61 -6.77
CA GLU A 230 10.63 15.60 -7.47
C GLU A 230 11.73 16.07 -6.51
N GLN A 231 12.93 15.51 -6.68
CA GLN A 231 14.12 15.89 -5.92
C GLN A 231 14.76 17.14 -6.51
#